data_AF-A0A9P7BUP3-F1
#
_entry.id   AF-A0A9P7BUP3-F1
#
_cell.length_a   1.000
_cell.length_b   1.000
_cell.length_c   1.000
_cell.angle_alpha   90.00
_cell.angle_beta   90.00
_cell.angle_gamma   90.00
#
_symmetry.space_group_name_H-M   'P 1'
#
loop_
_entity.id
_entity.type
_entity.pdbx_description
1 polymer ?
#
loop_
_entity_poly.entity_id
_entity_poly.type
_entity_poly.pdbx_seq_one_letter_code
_entity_poly.pdbx_strand_id
1 'polypeptide(L)'
;MKHRQLSLIFKIRKNWTVAAWHLSATSFLMEHNRLSIQTLNDYRSAIASVYSQLHPNQPPLASQHEITMFFKAKKDTEVRIPTVDKLETWDINILILYIRKELSPSTVLTLGQLQLKVILLMCINTMWRPRSDMGRIQWRDVQFTHIDGVPGSVCLHIRRPKEINTKSIQLGVIQQEDLSVDHTLFLGVFRAETVKRTVWFLTEHQTQIRNLKKQGFNIIGYARKSEGAEDNETRIKLLKLMCRRLKERSLVNHIFISYNSQANGPLAQRDMK
;
A
#
# COMPACT_ATOMS: atom_id res chain seq x y z
N MET A 1 9.87 4.57 -35.86
CA MET A 1 8.73 4.34 -36.77
C MET A 1 7.47 4.05 -35.96
N LYS A 2 6.58 5.05 -35.82
CA LYS A 2 5.26 4.91 -35.19
C LYS A 2 4.22 4.67 -36.29
N HIS A 3 3.95 3.42 -36.60
CA HIS A 3 2.76 3.04 -37.37
C HIS A 3 2.06 1.90 -36.65
N ARG A 4 0.91 2.21 -36.04
CA ARG A 4 -0.17 1.25 -35.73
C ARG A 4 -1.41 2.03 -35.26
N GLN A 5 -1.90 2.92 -36.11
CA GLN A 5 -3.35 3.15 -36.15
C GLN A 5 -3.91 2.08 -37.08
N LEU A 6 -4.17 0.90 -36.52
CA LEU A 6 -5.25 0.07 -37.07
C LEU A 6 -6.51 0.75 -36.57
N SER A 7 -7.21 1.45 -37.45
CA SER A 7 -8.56 1.94 -37.18
C SER A 7 -9.46 0.71 -36.99
N LEU A 8 -9.56 0.23 -35.75
CA LEU A 8 -10.54 -0.77 -35.36
C LEU A 8 -11.91 -0.08 -35.38
N ILE A 9 -12.70 -0.34 -36.40
CA ILE A 9 -14.01 0.28 -36.57
C ILE A 9 -15.06 -0.66 -35.97
N PHE A 10 -15.58 -0.30 -34.79
CA PHE A 10 -16.80 -0.89 -34.28
C PHE A 10 -17.99 -0.33 -35.08
N LYS A 11 -18.59 -1.16 -35.94
CA LYS A 11 -19.72 -0.74 -36.80
C LYS A 11 -21.01 -0.75 -35.98
N ILE A 12 -21.71 0.37 -35.99
CA ILE A 12 -22.92 0.59 -35.19
C ILE A 12 -24.10 0.83 -36.13
N ARG A 13 -25.28 0.26 -35.81
CA ARG A 13 -26.55 0.62 -36.46
C ARG A 13 -27.46 1.35 -35.49
N LYS A 14 -28.11 2.41 -35.98
CA LYS A 14 -28.97 3.29 -35.19
C LYS A 14 -30.20 2.59 -34.57
N ASN A 15 -30.63 1.47 -35.16
CA ASN A 15 -31.85 0.75 -34.76
C ASN A 15 -31.56 -0.55 -34.00
N TRP A 16 -30.35 -0.74 -33.48
CA TRP A 16 -30.05 -1.92 -32.67
C TRP A 16 -30.80 -1.89 -31.35
N THR A 17 -31.38 -3.04 -30.99
CA THR A 17 -31.90 -3.27 -29.64
C THR A 17 -30.75 -3.32 -28.64
N VAL A 18 -31.04 -3.09 -27.36
CA VAL A 18 -30.06 -3.19 -26.27
C VAL A 18 -29.35 -4.56 -26.26
N ALA A 19 -30.10 -5.63 -26.50
CA ALA A 19 -29.53 -6.98 -26.61
C ALA A 19 -28.57 -7.13 -27.81
N ALA A 20 -28.89 -6.54 -28.97
CA ALA A 20 -28.01 -6.56 -30.14
C ALA A 20 -26.72 -5.77 -29.90
N TRP A 21 -26.78 -4.71 -29.09
CA TRP A 21 -25.61 -3.97 -28.63
C TRP A 21 -24.70 -4.79 -27.73
N HIS A 22 -25.26 -5.46 -26.73
CA HIS A 22 -24.49 -6.28 -25.80
C HIS A 22 -23.82 -7.46 -26.50
N LEU A 23 -24.55 -8.12 -27.41
CA LEU A 23 -24.01 -9.20 -28.21
C LEU A 23 -22.87 -8.70 -29.11
N SER A 24 -23.07 -7.59 -29.83
CA SER A 24 -22.04 -7.05 -30.73
C SER A 24 -20.80 -6.57 -29.97
N ALA A 25 -20.97 -5.91 -28.82
CA ALA A 25 -19.86 -5.48 -27.98
C ALA A 25 -19.07 -6.68 -27.45
N THR A 26 -19.75 -7.74 -27.01
CA THR A 26 -19.11 -8.97 -26.54
C THR A 26 -18.37 -9.69 -27.67
N SER A 27 -19.00 -9.86 -28.83
CA SER A 27 -18.37 -10.45 -30.01
C SER A 27 -17.11 -9.68 -30.42
N PHE A 28 -17.19 -8.35 -30.47
CA PHE A 28 -16.02 -7.51 -30.76
C PHE A 28 -14.89 -7.71 -29.74
N LEU A 29 -15.19 -7.75 -28.44
CA LEU A 29 -14.19 -8.01 -27.40
C LEU A 29 -13.57 -9.41 -27.53
N MET A 30 -14.37 -10.42 -27.88
CA MET A 30 -13.91 -11.79 -28.11
C MET A 30 -13.00 -11.91 -29.35
N GLU A 31 -13.36 -11.27 -30.46
CA GLU A 31 -12.52 -11.22 -31.67
C GLU A 31 -11.15 -10.58 -31.40
N HIS A 32 -11.10 -9.64 -30.46
CA HIS A 32 -9.90 -8.91 -30.09
C HIS A 32 -9.27 -9.43 -28.79
N ASN A 33 -9.63 -10.64 -28.34
CA ASN A 33 -9.19 -11.19 -27.06
C ASN A 33 -7.67 -11.30 -26.91
N ARG A 34 -6.90 -11.25 -28.01
CA ARG A 34 -5.44 -11.30 -28.02
C ARG A 34 -4.79 -10.01 -27.53
N LEU A 35 -5.52 -8.90 -27.55
CA LEU A 35 -5.05 -7.61 -27.05
C LEU A 35 -4.89 -7.63 -25.53
N SER A 36 -4.10 -6.69 -25.00
CA SER A 36 -3.94 -6.53 -23.56
C SER A 36 -5.27 -6.14 -22.91
N ILE A 37 -5.49 -6.54 -21.65
CA ILE A 37 -6.68 -6.12 -20.90
C ILE A 37 -6.80 -4.58 -20.78
N GLN A 38 -5.69 -3.85 -20.85
CA GLN A 38 -5.71 -2.38 -20.88
C GLN A 38 -6.33 -1.87 -22.17
N THR A 39 -5.82 -2.32 -23.32
CA THR A 39 -6.34 -1.94 -24.64
C THR A 39 -7.81 -2.32 -24.80
N LEU A 40 -8.21 -3.48 -24.30
CA LEU A 40 -9.62 -3.91 -24.31
C LEU A 40 -10.50 -3.03 -23.43
N ASN A 41 -9.99 -2.55 -22.29
CA ASN A 41 -10.72 -1.59 -21.45
C ASN A 41 -10.89 -0.23 -22.13
N ASP A 42 -9.90 0.23 -22.88
CA ASP A 42 -9.99 1.47 -23.65
C ASP A 42 -11.10 1.35 -24.71
N TYR A 43 -11.14 0.22 -25.44
CA TYR A 43 -12.22 -0.07 -26.39
C TYR A 43 -13.59 -0.20 -25.74
N ARG A 44 -13.69 -0.93 -24.62
CA ARG A 44 -14.94 -1.02 -23.86
C ARG A 44 -15.44 0.36 -23.45
N SER A 45 -14.55 1.24 -23.01
CA SER A 45 -14.89 2.61 -22.59
C SER A 45 -15.38 3.46 -23.76
N ALA A 46 -14.73 3.35 -24.92
CA ALA A 46 -15.18 4.01 -26.15
C ALA A 46 -16.58 3.50 -26.57
N ILE A 47 -16.81 2.18 -26.62
CA ILE A 47 -18.12 1.61 -26.96
C ILE A 47 -19.18 2.03 -25.94
N ALA A 48 -18.85 2.02 -24.65
CA ALA A 48 -19.75 2.43 -23.57
C ALA A 48 -20.18 3.89 -23.68
N SER A 49 -19.30 4.79 -24.13
CA SER A 49 -19.62 6.21 -24.33
C SER A 49 -20.65 6.46 -25.43
N VAL A 50 -20.64 5.65 -26.50
CA VAL A 50 -21.66 5.74 -27.55
C VAL A 50 -22.96 5.08 -27.10
N TYR A 51 -22.85 3.93 -26.42
CA TYR A 51 -24.00 3.23 -25.84
C TYR A 51 -24.78 4.13 -24.87
N SER A 52 -24.10 4.90 -24.01
CA SER A 52 -24.76 5.80 -23.06
C SER A 52 -25.49 6.97 -23.72
N GLN A 53 -25.02 7.45 -24.88
CA GLN A 53 -25.72 8.49 -25.64
C GLN A 53 -27.01 7.96 -26.30
N LEU A 54 -26.98 6.71 -26.78
CA LEU A 54 -28.12 6.10 -27.48
C LEU A 54 -29.13 5.45 -26.53
N HIS A 55 -28.68 5.04 -25.35
CA HIS A 55 -29.50 4.36 -24.34
C HIS A 55 -29.29 4.96 -22.94
N PRO A 56 -29.63 6.25 -22.72
CA PRO A 56 -29.33 6.97 -21.48
C PRO A 56 -30.00 6.39 -20.23
N ASN A 57 -31.15 5.72 -20.41
CA ASN A 57 -31.94 5.15 -19.30
C ASN A 57 -31.57 3.68 -19.00
N GLN A 58 -30.56 3.12 -19.67
CA GLN A 58 -30.15 1.73 -19.48
C GLN A 58 -28.90 1.64 -18.60
N PRO A 59 -28.69 0.51 -17.90
CA PRO A 59 -27.48 0.29 -17.12
C PRO A 59 -26.23 0.40 -18.00
N PRO A 60 -25.10 0.91 -17.45
CA PRO A 60 -23.86 1.03 -18.20
C PRO A 60 -23.46 -0.27 -18.89
N LEU A 61 -22.88 -0.18 -20.09
CA LEU A 61 -22.38 -1.35 -20.80
C LEU A 61 -21.38 -2.18 -19.96
N ALA A 62 -20.64 -1.51 -19.07
CA ALA A 62 -19.70 -2.11 -18.14
C ALA A 62 -20.33 -3.02 -17.07
N SER A 63 -21.60 -2.79 -16.73
CA SER A 63 -22.30 -3.57 -15.69
C SER A 63 -23.03 -4.79 -16.25
N GLN A 64 -22.95 -5.02 -17.57
CA GLN A 64 -23.56 -6.19 -18.19
C GLN A 64 -22.80 -7.46 -17.82
N HIS A 65 -23.55 -8.55 -17.60
CA HIS A 65 -23.01 -9.78 -17.04
C HIS A 65 -21.92 -10.39 -17.94
N GLU A 66 -22.18 -10.43 -19.25
CA GLU A 66 -21.31 -11.03 -20.27
C GLU A 66 -19.98 -10.29 -20.37
N ILE A 67 -20.01 -8.96 -20.37
CA ILE A 67 -18.81 -8.12 -20.40
C ILE A 67 -18.01 -8.27 -19.11
N THR A 68 -18.70 -8.31 -17.96
CA THR A 68 -18.05 -8.54 -16.66
C THR A 68 -17.35 -9.90 -16.63
N MET A 69 -18.02 -10.95 -17.11
CA MET A 69 -17.48 -12.30 -17.20
C MET A 69 -16.29 -12.39 -18.15
N PHE A 70 -16.35 -11.72 -19.31
CA PHE A 70 -15.23 -11.64 -20.25
C PHE A 70 -13.98 -11.02 -19.59
N PHE A 71 -14.12 -9.86 -18.94
CA PHE A 71 -12.97 -9.18 -18.32
C PHE A 71 -12.42 -9.94 -17.11
N LYS A 72 -13.28 -10.63 -16.35
CA LYS A 72 -12.85 -11.53 -15.28
C LYS A 72 -12.01 -12.67 -15.84
N ALA A 73 -12.53 -13.41 -16.83
CA ALA A 73 -11.80 -14.50 -17.48
C ALA A 73 -10.47 -14.03 -18.12
N LYS A 74 -10.48 -12.88 -18.80
CA LYS A 74 -9.28 -12.29 -19.40
C LYS A 74 -8.22 -11.95 -18.34
N LYS A 75 -8.64 -11.38 -17.21
CA LYS A 75 -7.74 -11.06 -16.08
C LYS A 75 -7.15 -12.31 -15.45
N ASP A 76 -7.96 -13.36 -15.30
CA ASP A 76 -7.53 -14.63 -14.73
C ASP A 76 -6.56 -15.38 -15.67
N THR A 77 -6.65 -15.14 -16.99
CA THR A 77 -5.76 -15.75 -18.00
C THR A 77 -4.48 -14.94 -18.25
N GLU A 78 -4.50 -13.63 -18.04
CA GLU A 78 -3.33 -12.76 -18.26
C GLU A 78 -2.36 -12.84 -17.08
N VAL A 79 -1.37 -13.74 -17.16
CA VAL A 79 -0.27 -13.80 -16.18
C VAL A 79 0.60 -12.55 -16.35
N ARG A 80 0.40 -11.57 -15.46
CA ARG A 80 1.24 -10.36 -15.40
C ARG A 80 2.44 -10.62 -14.51
N ILE A 81 3.54 -11.09 -15.11
CA ILE A 81 4.85 -11.05 -14.45
C ILE A 81 5.29 -9.58 -14.40
N PRO A 82 5.57 -9.02 -13.22
CA PRO A 82 6.09 -7.66 -13.13
C PRO A 82 7.42 -7.55 -13.89
N THR A 83 7.65 -6.41 -14.54
CA THR A 83 8.95 -6.11 -15.16
C THR A 83 10.05 -6.07 -14.10
N VAL A 84 11.31 -6.29 -14.50
CA VAL A 84 12.47 -6.28 -13.59
C VAL A 84 12.48 -5.03 -12.70
N ASP A 85 12.29 -3.83 -13.28
CA ASP A 85 12.19 -2.56 -12.54
C ASP A 85 11.10 -2.53 -11.46
N LYS A 86 10.03 -3.32 -11.61
CA LYS A 86 8.96 -3.45 -10.61
C LYS A 86 9.28 -4.52 -9.57
N LEU A 87 10.09 -5.52 -9.90
CA LEU A 87 10.57 -6.55 -8.98
C LEU A 87 11.68 -6.00 -8.06
N GLU A 88 12.52 -5.10 -8.56
CA GLU A 88 13.58 -4.42 -7.79
C GLU A 88 13.06 -3.57 -6.62
N THR A 89 11.75 -3.28 -6.59
CA THR A 89 11.11 -2.53 -5.47
C THR A 89 11.28 -3.21 -4.10
N TRP A 90 11.62 -4.51 -4.06
CA TRP A 90 11.87 -5.29 -2.85
C TRP A 90 13.22 -6.02 -2.90
N ASP A 91 14.32 -5.31 -3.22
CA ASP A 91 15.66 -5.87 -3.04
C ASP A 91 16.04 -5.97 -1.55
N ILE A 92 15.89 -7.18 -0.99
CA ILE A 92 16.19 -7.49 0.41
C ILE A 92 17.70 -7.42 0.66
N ASN A 93 18.56 -7.58 -0.37
CA ASN A 93 20.01 -7.55 -0.18
C ASN A 93 20.47 -6.18 0.30
N ILE A 94 19.89 -5.09 -0.20
CA ILE A 94 20.20 -3.74 0.26
C ILE A 94 19.93 -3.62 1.77
N LEU A 95 18.80 -4.16 2.23
CA LEU A 95 18.43 -4.13 3.65
C LEU A 95 19.35 -5.02 4.50
N ILE A 96 19.68 -6.22 4.02
CA ILE A 96 20.60 -7.13 4.71
C ILE A 96 21.99 -6.50 4.84
N LEU A 97 22.52 -5.91 3.76
CA LEU A 97 23.82 -5.24 3.75
C LEU A 97 23.84 -4.06 4.72
N TYR A 98 22.77 -3.25 4.75
CA TYR A 98 22.63 -2.16 5.72
C TYR A 98 22.59 -2.67 7.17
N ILE A 99 21.82 -3.73 7.45
CA ILE A 99 21.76 -4.32 8.81
C ILE A 99 23.13 -4.83 9.25
N ARG A 100 23.86 -5.51 8.34
CA ARG A 100 25.21 -6.01 8.61
C ARG A 100 26.21 -4.90 8.88
N LYS A 101 26.14 -3.81 8.13
CA LYS A 101 27.13 -2.73 8.20
C LYS A 101 26.87 -1.76 9.35
N GLU A 102 25.62 -1.35 9.53
CA GLU A 102 25.26 -0.20 10.38
C GLU A 102 24.53 -0.63 11.67
N LEU A 103 24.01 -1.86 11.72
CA LEU A 103 23.20 -2.36 12.83
C LEU A 103 23.79 -3.65 13.43
N SER A 104 25.10 -3.84 13.34
CA SER A 104 25.86 -4.94 13.94
C SER A 104 27.12 -4.42 14.63
N PRO A 105 27.53 -4.96 15.80
CA PRO A 105 26.79 -5.94 16.62
C PRO A 105 25.70 -5.25 17.44
N SER A 106 24.63 -5.97 17.77
CA SER A 106 23.49 -5.37 18.50
C SER A 106 23.81 -4.84 19.90
N THR A 107 24.88 -5.31 20.53
CA THR A 107 25.26 -4.94 21.91
C THR A 107 25.69 -3.49 22.06
N VAL A 108 26.14 -2.86 20.97
CA VAL A 108 26.62 -1.47 20.97
C VAL A 108 25.60 -0.48 20.42
N LEU A 109 24.44 -0.97 19.98
CA LEU A 109 23.42 -0.15 19.35
C LEU A 109 22.63 0.66 20.38
N THR A 110 22.34 1.92 20.02
CA THR A 110 21.35 2.72 20.73
C THR A 110 19.95 2.10 20.61
N LEU A 111 19.05 2.50 21.50
CA LEU A 111 17.66 2.04 21.44
C LEU A 111 17.00 2.29 20.08
N GLY A 112 17.22 3.47 19.49
CA GLY A 112 16.64 3.81 18.18
C GLY A 112 17.18 2.92 17.05
N GLN A 113 18.47 2.57 17.10
CA GLN A 113 19.09 1.65 16.15
C GLN A 113 18.58 0.21 16.35
N LEU A 114 18.44 -0.24 17.60
CA LEU A 114 17.84 -1.54 17.90
C LEU A 114 16.40 -1.61 17.37
N GLN A 115 15.59 -0.59 17.61
CA GLN A 115 14.22 -0.52 17.10
C GLN A 115 14.17 -0.57 15.57
N LEU A 116 15.03 0.21 14.89
CA LEU A 116 15.14 0.15 13.44
C LEU A 116 15.51 -1.25 12.95
N LYS A 117 16.49 -1.90 13.61
CA LYS A 117 16.89 -3.27 13.30
C LYS A 117 15.71 -4.23 13.41
N VAL A 118 14.92 -4.18 14.48
CA VAL A 118 13.74 -5.05 14.62
C VAL A 118 12.71 -4.77 13.53
N ILE A 119 12.41 -3.50 13.24
CA ILE A 119 11.43 -3.16 12.20
C ILE A 119 11.87 -3.72 10.85
N LEU A 120 13.14 -3.56 10.48
CA LEU A 120 13.67 -4.08 9.23
C LEU A 120 13.62 -5.61 9.19
N LEU A 121 14.10 -6.29 10.24
CA LEU A 121 14.05 -7.76 10.32
C LEU A 121 12.61 -8.28 10.28
N MET A 122 11.67 -7.64 10.98
CA MET A 122 10.26 -8.01 10.92
C MET A 122 9.69 -7.79 9.51
N CYS A 123 10.00 -6.67 8.84
CA CYS A 123 9.53 -6.44 7.47
C CYS A 123 10.07 -7.50 6.50
N ILE A 124 11.33 -7.92 6.65
CA ILE A 124 11.94 -8.98 5.82
C ILE A 124 11.25 -10.32 6.06
N ASN A 125 11.06 -10.71 7.33
CA ASN A 125 10.48 -12.01 7.67
C ASN A 125 8.99 -12.12 7.37
N THR A 126 8.25 -11.01 7.46
CA THR A 126 6.78 -11.01 7.30
C THR A 126 6.32 -10.52 5.94
N MET A 127 7.21 -9.85 5.18
CA MET A 127 6.85 -9.04 4.00
C MET A 127 5.78 -7.98 4.30
N TRP A 128 5.60 -7.61 5.57
CA TRP A 128 4.64 -6.59 5.99
C TRP A 128 5.22 -5.21 5.78
N ARG A 129 4.40 -4.28 5.29
CA ARG A 129 4.88 -2.93 4.98
C ARG A 129 5.10 -2.14 6.27
N PRO A 130 6.23 -1.41 6.40
CA PRO A 130 6.59 -0.68 7.62
C PRO A 130 5.48 0.23 8.16
N ARG A 131 4.78 0.96 7.28
CA ARG A 131 3.78 1.96 7.69
C ARG A 131 2.35 1.43 7.80
N SER A 132 1.93 0.59 6.86
CA SER A 132 0.52 0.18 6.78
C SER A 132 0.19 -1.08 7.58
N ASP A 133 1.18 -1.92 7.83
CA ASP A 133 1.05 -3.16 8.58
C ASP A 133 1.80 -3.03 9.91
N MET A 134 3.13 -2.92 9.89
CA MET A 134 3.96 -2.88 11.11
C MET A 134 3.58 -1.73 12.05
N GLY A 135 3.34 -0.53 11.51
CA GLY A 135 2.88 0.63 12.28
C GLY A 135 1.48 0.52 12.90
N ARG A 136 0.81 -0.63 12.75
CA ARG A 136 -0.49 -0.94 13.37
C ARG A 136 -0.44 -2.06 14.40
N ILE A 137 0.72 -2.69 14.59
CA ILE A 137 0.92 -3.69 15.65
C ILE A 137 0.77 -3.01 17.02
N GLN A 138 0.13 -3.69 17.95
CA GLN A 138 0.00 -3.27 19.35
C GLN A 138 0.53 -4.38 20.25
N TRP A 139 0.99 -4.04 21.46
CA TRP A 139 1.51 -5.02 22.42
C TRP A 139 0.55 -6.19 22.67
N ARG A 140 -0.75 -5.89 22.82
CA ARG A 140 -1.82 -6.88 23.03
C ARG A 140 -2.01 -7.86 21.86
N ASP A 141 -1.37 -7.60 20.74
CA ASP A 141 -1.44 -8.39 19.51
C ASP A 141 -0.13 -9.18 19.27
N VAL A 142 0.78 -9.17 20.24
CA VAL A 142 2.03 -9.93 20.23
C VAL A 142 1.92 -11.03 21.29
N GLN A 143 2.00 -12.29 20.87
CA GLN A 143 1.90 -13.44 21.76
C GLN A 143 3.18 -14.26 21.68
N PHE A 144 3.80 -14.51 22.84
CA PHE A 144 5.00 -15.33 22.92
C PHE A 144 4.63 -16.73 23.37
N THR A 145 5.06 -17.72 22.60
CA THR A 145 5.02 -19.12 23.02
C THR A 145 6.36 -19.44 23.65
N HIS A 146 6.34 -19.95 24.89
CA HIS A 146 7.55 -20.31 25.62
C HIS A 146 7.76 -21.82 25.57
N ILE A 147 9.02 -22.23 25.42
CA ILE A 147 9.51 -23.60 25.51
C ILE A 147 10.57 -23.56 26.61
N ASP A 148 10.36 -24.30 27.71
CA ASP A 148 11.27 -24.35 28.86
C ASP A 148 11.62 -22.99 29.49
N GLY A 149 10.63 -22.09 29.57
CA GLY A 149 10.80 -20.74 30.14
C GLY A 149 11.51 -19.75 29.22
N VAL A 150 12.00 -20.19 28.06
CA VAL A 150 12.56 -19.34 27.01
C VAL A 150 11.49 -19.15 25.93
N PRO A 151 11.30 -17.94 25.37
CA PRO A 151 10.38 -17.81 24.24
C PRO A 151 10.89 -18.66 23.07
N GLY A 152 10.06 -19.56 22.53
CA GLY A 152 10.37 -20.42 21.39
C GLY A 152 9.75 -19.93 20.07
N SER A 153 8.72 -19.10 20.14
CA SER A 153 8.19 -18.38 18.98
C SER A 153 7.39 -17.14 19.39
N VAL A 154 7.16 -16.24 18.44
CA VAL A 154 6.27 -15.09 18.61
C VAL A 154 5.22 -15.10 17.51
N CYS A 155 3.95 -15.02 17.90
CA CYS A 155 2.84 -14.78 17.01
C CYS A 155 2.51 -13.28 17.00
N LEU A 156 2.46 -12.69 15.81
CA LEU A 156 2.09 -11.31 15.59
C LEU A 156 0.71 -11.27 14.93
N HIS A 157 -0.20 -10.49 15.51
CA HIS A 157 -1.51 -10.24 14.96
C HIS A 157 -1.67 -8.76 14.58
N ILE A 158 -2.31 -8.49 13.45
CA ILE A 158 -2.77 -7.15 13.08
C ILE A 158 -4.27 -7.22 12.88
N ARG A 159 -5.03 -6.56 13.75
CA ARG A 159 -6.51 -6.61 13.72
C ARG A 159 -7.16 -5.67 12.71
N ARG A 160 -6.39 -4.73 12.15
CA ARG A 160 -6.86 -3.75 11.15
C ARG A 160 -5.74 -3.40 10.18
N PRO A 161 -5.22 -4.32 9.36
CA PRO A 161 -4.27 -3.98 8.30
C PRO A 161 -4.95 -3.12 7.21
N LYS A 162 -4.17 -2.55 6.27
CA LYS A 162 -4.74 -1.61 5.29
C LYS A 162 -5.68 -2.27 4.28
N GLU A 163 -5.39 -3.51 3.91
CA GLU A 163 -6.00 -4.16 2.73
C GLU A 163 -6.95 -5.30 3.10
N ILE A 164 -6.85 -5.85 4.30
CA ILE A 164 -7.67 -6.99 4.75
C ILE A 164 -8.12 -6.81 6.20
N ASN A 165 -8.97 -7.71 6.69
CA ASN A 165 -9.53 -7.63 8.04
C ASN A 165 -8.51 -7.98 9.13
N THR A 166 -7.71 -9.03 8.93
CA THR A 166 -6.65 -9.43 9.88
C THR A 166 -5.44 -9.99 9.15
N LYS A 167 -4.25 -9.83 9.74
CA LYS A 167 -3.02 -10.55 9.35
C LYS A 167 -2.44 -11.21 10.59
N SER A 168 -1.99 -12.45 10.46
CA SER A 168 -1.34 -13.20 11.53
C SER A 168 -0.12 -13.88 10.98
N ILE A 169 0.97 -13.91 11.74
CA ILE A 169 2.17 -14.68 11.40
C ILE A 169 2.84 -15.16 12.66
N GLN A 170 3.30 -16.41 12.65
CA GLN A 170 4.14 -16.97 13.69
C GLN A 170 5.58 -16.99 13.21
N LEU A 171 6.47 -16.43 14.02
CA LEU A 171 7.90 -16.36 13.76
C LEU A 171 8.59 -17.27 14.78
N GLY A 172 9.22 -18.33 14.28
CA GLY A 172 9.99 -19.27 15.06
C GLY A 172 11.36 -18.72 15.44
N VAL A 173 11.97 -19.34 16.45
CA VAL A 173 13.35 -19.05 16.85
C VAL A 173 14.26 -20.05 16.14
N ILE A 174 15.18 -19.54 15.33
CA ILE A 174 16.22 -20.37 14.70
C ILE A 174 17.46 -20.31 15.60
N GLN A 175 17.83 -21.48 16.15
CA GLN A 175 19.13 -21.71 16.77
C GLN A 175 20.04 -22.27 15.68
N GLN A 176 20.90 -21.46 15.08
CA GLN A 176 21.91 -21.97 14.16
C GLN A 176 23.15 -21.08 14.25
N GLU A 177 24.36 -21.62 14.28
CA GLU A 177 25.58 -20.83 14.50
C GLU A 177 26.21 -20.31 13.18
N ASP A 178 25.76 -20.80 12.01
CA ASP A 178 26.48 -20.66 10.73
C ASP A 178 26.02 -19.55 9.78
N LEU A 179 25.02 -18.73 10.13
CA LEU A 179 24.74 -17.49 9.40
C LEU A 179 25.40 -16.31 10.13
N SER A 180 26.56 -15.89 9.64
CA SER A 180 27.40 -14.77 10.10
C SER A 180 26.77 -13.36 9.97
N VAL A 181 25.49 -13.23 10.32
CA VAL A 181 24.72 -11.99 10.40
C VAL A 181 24.06 -11.92 11.77
N ASP A 182 24.86 -11.62 12.79
CA ASP A 182 24.42 -11.39 14.18
C ASP A 182 23.43 -12.44 14.73
N HIS A 183 23.95 -13.61 15.08
CA HIS A 183 23.29 -14.50 16.02
C HIS A 183 23.29 -13.90 17.42
N THR A 184 22.40 -12.95 17.63
CA THR A 184 21.57 -12.87 18.81
C THR A 184 20.38 -12.02 18.37
N LEU A 185 19.19 -12.27 18.93
CA LEU A 185 18.11 -11.29 19.00
C LEU A 185 17.07 -11.27 17.86
N PHE A 186 16.56 -12.44 17.43
CA PHE A 186 15.09 -12.48 17.27
C PHE A 186 14.38 -12.49 18.64
N LEU A 187 15.15 -12.68 19.72
CA LEU A 187 14.65 -12.80 21.09
C LEU A 187 15.16 -11.78 22.09
N GLY A 188 16.46 -11.53 22.16
CA GLY A 188 16.93 -10.55 23.14
C GLY A 188 16.70 -9.08 22.72
N VAL A 189 16.50 -8.75 21.43
CA VAL A 189 16.06 -7.40 20.99
C VAL A 189 14.55 -7.38 21.14
N PHE A 190 13.89 -8.53 20.95
CA PHE A 190 12.52 -8.78 21.35
C PHE A 190 12.37 -9.01 22.87
N ARG A 191 13.24 -8.42 23.70
CA ARG A 191 12.91 -8.19 25.11
C ARG A 191 11.56 -7.47 25.11
N ALA A 192 10.61 -7.93 25.95
CA ALA A 192 9.31 -7.29 26.14
C ALA A 192 9.43 -5.75 26.31
N GLU A 193 10.57 -5.29 26.79
CA GLU A 193 10.96 -3.88 26.91
C GLU A 193 11.09 -3.13 25.56
N THR A 194 11.57 -3.75 24.48
CA THR A 194 11.70 -3.09 23.16
C THR A 194 10.36 -2.98 22.44
N VAL A 195 9.49 -3.97 22.58
CA VAL A 195 8.12 -3.88 22.05
C VAL A 195 7.28 -2.95 22.93
N LYS A 196 7.44 -2.97 24.26
CA LYS A 196 6.94 -1.91 25.15
C LYS A 196 7.40 -0.55 24.63
N ARG A 197 8.70 -0.32 24.41
CA ARG A 197 9.24 0.96 23.93
C ARG A 197 8.78 1.36 22.53
N THR A 198 8.61 0.40 21.62
CA THR A 198 8.01 0.64 20.30
C THR A 198 6.55 1.07 20.42
N VAL A 199 5.80 0.49 21.37
CA VAL A 199 4.44 0.92 21.71
C VAL A 199 4.43 2.29 22.42
N TRP A 200 5.46 2.59 23.21
CA TRP A 200 5.68 3.90 23.83
C TRP A 200 6.28 4.96 22.89
N PHE A 201 6.70 4.60 21.67
CA PHE A 201 7.31 5.54 20.71
C PHE A 201 6.41 6.74 20.45
N LEU A 202 5.10 6.53 20.36
CA LEU A 202 4.14 7.62 20.22
C LEU A 202 4.24 8.59 21.41
N THR A 203 4.32 8.07 22.63
CA THR A 203 4.43 8.85 23.86
C THR A 203 5.77 9.59 23.94
N GLU A 204 6.87 8.95 23.56
CA GLU A 204 8.20 9.57 23.52
C GLU A 204 8.30 10.65 22.45
N HIS A 205 7.85 10.37 21.23
CA HIS A 205 7.78 11.34 20.14
C HIS A 205 6.92 12.55 20.53
N GLN A 206 5.73 12.31 21.11
CA GLN A 206 4.89 13.40 21.62
C GLN A 206 5.60 14.20 22.73
N THR A 207 6.41 13.56 23.57
CA THR A 207 7.19 14.24 24.62
C THR A 207 8.26 15.14 24.02
N GLN A 208 8.99 14.66 23.00
CA GLN A 208 9.95 15.48 22.25
C GLN A 208 9.27 16.69 21.59
N ILE A 209 8.13 16.48 20.95
CA ILE A 209 7.35 17.57 20.33
C ILE A 209 6.89 18.58 21.39
N ARG A 210 6.43 18.14 22.57
CA ARG A 210 6.08 19.03 23.68
C ARG A 210 7.28 19.83 24.17
N ASN A 211 8.47 19.24 24.23
CA ASN A 211 9.70 19.94 24.61
C ASN A 211 10.09 21.01 23.59
N LEU A 212 9.98 20.72 22.28
CA LEU A 212 10.18 21.73 21.24
C LEU A 212 9.20 22.90 21.38
N LYS A 213 7.93 22.62 21.68
CA LYS A 213 6.95 23.68 21.96
C LYS A 213 7.29 24.51 23.19
N LYS A 214 7.79 23.88 24.26
CA LYS A 214 8.27 24.60 25.46
C LYS A 214 9.46 25.51 25.16
N GLN A 215 10.29 25.15 24.18
CA GLN A 215 11.39 25.98 23.67
C GLN A 215 10.90 27.10 22.72
N GLY A 216 9.60 27.23 22.49
CA GLY A 216 9.00 28.27 21.64
C GLY A 216 8.82 27.89 20.17
N PHE A 217 9.13 26.65 19.77
CA PHE A 217 8.96 26.24 18.37
C PHE A 217 7.49 25.95 18.02
N ASN A 218 7.07 26.43 16.85
CA ASN A 218 5.79 26.08 16.22
C ASN A 218 5.95 24.86 15.32
N ILE A 219 5.11 23.86 15.54
CA ILE A 219 5.15 22.59 14.81
C ILE A 219 4.11 22.63 13.70
N ILE A 220 4.56 22.56 12.46
CA ILE A 220 3.71 22.63 11.28
C ILE A 220 3.58 21.23 10.66
N GLY A 221 2.37 20.72 10.60
CA GLY A 221 2.05 19.48 9.90
C GLY A 221 1.75 19.73 8.43
N TYR A 222 2.10 18.77 7.58
CA TYR A 222 1.73 18.79 6.17
C TYR A 222 0.99 17.52 5.79
N ALA A 223 -0.17 17.67 5.15
CA ALA A 223 -0.95 16.58 4.58
C ALA A 223 -1.17 16.82 3.08
N ARG A 224 -1.24 15.73 2.30
CA ARG A 224 -1.61 15.81 0.89
C ARG A 224 -2.36 14.58 0.41
N LYS A 225 -3.13 14.74 -0.66
CA LYS A 225 -3.63 13.63 -1.46
C LYS A 225 -3.10 13.71 -2.88
N SER A 226 -2.68 12.56 -3.39
CA SER A 226 -2.25 12.40 -4.78
C SER A 226 -3.44 12.49 -5.73
N GLU A 227 -3.16 12.82 -6.98
CA GLU A 227 -4.09 12.63 -8.08
C GLU A 227 -4.54 11.15 -8.11
N GLY A 228 -5.83 10.93 -8.28
CA GLY A 228 -6.48 9.64 -8.09
C GLY A 228 -7.96 9.72 -8.46
N ALA A 229 -8.55 8.57 -8.80
CA ALA A 229 -9.92 8.46 -9.30
C ALA A 229 -11.00 8.50 -8.21
N GLU A 230 -10.64 8.68 -6.94
CA GLU A 230 -11.62 8.86 -5.87
C GLU A 230 -12.42 10.15 -6.04
N ASP A 231 -13.69 10.10 -5.64
CA ASP A 231 -14.57 11.27 -5.61
C ASP A 231 -14.11 12.32 -4.57
N ASN A 232 -14.69 13.52 -4.69
CA ASN A 232 -14.34 14.66 -3.84
C ASN A 232 -14.62 14.40 -2.36
N GLU A 233 -15.70 13.70 -2.02
CA GLU A 233 -16.12 13.45 -0.64
C GLU A 233 -15.17 12.47 0.06
N THR A 234 -14.85 11.36 -0.61
CA THR A 234 -13.86 10.36 -0.20
C THR A 234 -12.50 11.01 0.00
N ARG A 235 -12.08 11.89 -0.91
CA ARG A 235 -10.81 12.63 -0.78
C ARG A 235 -10.79 13.54 0.44
N ILE A 236 -11.84 14.32 0.67
CA ILE A 236 -11.97 15.18 1.84
C ILE A 236 -11.93 14.34 3.12
N LYS A 237 -12.64 13.21 3.16
CA LYS A 237 -12.64 12.29 4.31
C LYS A 237 -11.24 11.76 4.62
N LEU A 238 -10.46 11.39 3.59
CA LEU A 238 -9.08 10.95 3.75
C LEU A 238 -8.16 12.06 4.24
N LEU A 239 -8.28 13.29 3.70
CA LEU A 239 -7.51 14.45 4.15
C LEU A 239 -7.83 14.80 5.61
N LYS A 240 -9.12 14.82 5.98
CA LYS A 240 -9.55 15.02 7.37
C LYS A 240 -8.94 13.95 8.30
N LEU A 241 -8.93 12.69 7.87
CA LEU A 241 -8.31 11.61 8.64
C LEU A 241 -6.80 11.82 8.81
N MET A 242 -6.10 12.27 7.78
CA MET A 242 -4.67 12.59 7.85
C MET A 242 -4.42 13.77 8.80
N CYS A 243 -5.22 14.84 8.70
CA CYS A 243 -5.11 15.99 9.59
C CYS A 243 -5.34 15.60 11.05
N ARG A 244 -6.37 14.79 11.30
CA ARG A 244 -6.64 14.25 12.64
C ARG A 244 -5.43 13.50 13.19
N ARG A 245 -4.80 12.63 12.37
CA ARG A 245 -3.60 11.89 12.79
C ARG A 245 -2.42 12.81 13.07
N LEU A 246 -2.22 13.88 12.29
CA LEU A 246 -1.16 14.86 12.57
C LEU A 246 -1.39 15.58 13.90
N LYS A 247 -2.64 15.94 14.22
CA LYS A 247 -2.99 16.53 15.52
C LYS A 247 -2.78 15.53 16.66
N GLU A 248 -3.35 14.34 16.55
CA GLU A 248 -3.34 13.33 17.61
C GLU A 248 -1.95 12.74 17.85
N ARG A 249 -1.16 12.51 16.80
CA ARG A 249 0.11 11.78 16.91
C ARG A 249 1.34 12.69 16.95
N SER A 250 1.34 13.76 16.15
CA SER A 250 2.49 14.65 16.00
C SER A 250 2.27 16.01 16.67
N LEU A 251 1.14 16.22 17.36
CA LEU A 251 0.80 17.41 18.15
C LEU A 251 1.04 18.73 17.40
N VAL A 252 0.78 18.76 16.10
CA VAL A 252 1.04 19.94 15.26
C VAL A 252 0.18 21.13 15.68
N ASN A 253 0.73 22.35 15.62
CA ASN A 253 0.02 23.61 15.87
C ASN A 253 -0.82 24.02 14.67
N HIS A 254 -0.24 23.90 13.47
CA HIS A 254 -0.88 24.26 12.21
C HIS A 254 -0.77 23.11 11.22
N ILE A 255 -1.69 23.05 10.26
CA ILE A 255 -1.68 22.03 9.20
C ILE A 255 -1.85 22.71 7.86
N PHE A 256 -0.86 22.53 6.98
CA PHE A 256 -1.00 22.81 5.56
C PHE A 256 -1.48 21.56 4.83
N ILE A 257 -2.43 21.76 3.92
CA ILE A 257 -3.08 20.67 3.22
C ILE A 257 -3.04 20.95 1.73
N SER A 258 -2.51 20.00 0.97
CA SER A 258 -2.66 19.98 -0.49
C SER A 258 -3.76 19.02 -0.90
N TYR A 259 -4.78 19.56 -1.55
CA TYR A 259 -5.95 18.80 -1.97
C TYR A 259 -5.58 17.77 -3.04
N ASN A 260 -4.77 18.19 -4.01
CA ASN A 260 -4.43 17.37 -5.16
C ASN A 260 -3.01 17.67 -5.64
N SER A 261 -2.04 16.86 -5.22
CA SER A 261 -0.63 17.10 -5.55
C SER A 261 0.22 15.84 -5.65
N GLN A 262 1.12 15.88 -6.63
CA GLN A 262 2.15 14.86 -6.81
C GLN A 262 3.20 14.94 -5.69
N ALA A 263 3.77 13.78 -5.35
CA ALA A 263 4.70 13.64 -4.23
C ALA A 263 6.01 14.42 -4.40
N ASN A 264 6.46 14.48 -5.65
CA ASN A 264 7.70 15.08 -6.10
C ASN A 264 7.53 16.52 -6.64
N GLY A 265 6.30 17.03 -6.73
CA GLY A 265 6.07 18.41 -7.17
C GLY A 265 6.55 19.44 -6.14
N PRO A 266 7.07 20.62 -6.54
CA PRO A 266 7.49 21.68 -5.61
C PRO A 266 6.34 22.14 -4.72
N LEU A 267 6.57 22.28 -3.41
CA LEU A 267 5.52 22.61 -2.43
C LEU A 267 4.76 23.90 -2.80
N ALA A 268 5.48 24.92 -3.26
CA ALA A 268 4.91 26.22 -3.66
C ALA A 268 4.00 26.13 -4.90
N GLN A 269 4.14 25.08 -5.71
CA GLN A 269 3.37 24.87 -6.94
C GLN A 269 2.26 23.83 -6.75
N ARG A 270 2.11 23.27 -5.55
CA ARG A 270 1.02 22.33 -5.25
C ARG A 270 -0.27 23.12 -5.14
N ASP A 271 -1.34 22.57 -5.74
CA ASP A 271 -2.68 23.17 -5.77
C ASP A 271 -2.81 24.48 -6.59
N MET A 272 -1.79 24.84 -7.38
CA MET A 272 -1.84 25.94 -8.36
C MET A 272 -2.47 25.54 -9.71
N LYS A 273 -3.06 24.33 -9.80
CA LYS A 273 -3.70 23.79 -11.00
C LYS A 273 -5.21 23.91 -10.93
#